data_AF-A0A8I1IK63-F1
#
_entry.id   AF-A0A8I1IK63-F1
#
_cell.length_a   1.000
_cell.length_b   1.000
_cell.length_c   1.000
_cell.angle_alpha   90.00
_cell.angle_beta   90.00
_cell.angle_gamma   90.00
#
_symmetry.space_group_name_H-M   'P 1'
#
loop_
_entity.id
_entity.type
_entity.pdbx_description
1 polymer ?
#
loop_
_entity_poly.entity_id
_entity_poly.type
_entity_poly.pdbx_seq_one_letter_code
_entity_poly.pdbx_strand_id
1 'polypeptide(L)'
;MIWLALDADGGVTASLRPTAEGDLTDAADEAVDLQRCERIEVAHGSRLPEADGARWGQHLADYELAPLFRQFGRPVPNMSGATGKAIEDRKGCATDAGNLRKIAGRLGYTPGPIDDYPHFSTFVRPFVGAGVVAVVHHSGISSTGDDANAEVTLQHLEFCELVGGQPADPRDIATIPPVLLMECWNDYHESHYTTPVTSWRS
;
A
#
# COMPACT_ATOMS: atom_id res chain seq x y z
N MET A 1 8.45 13.47 11.58
CA MET A 1 8.46 11.99 11.49
C MET A 1 7.87 11.45 12.77
N ILE A 2 6.92 10.53 12.66
CA ILE A 2 6.27 9.88 13.81
C ILE A 2 6.83 8.47 13.98
N TRP A 3 6.99 8.07 15.24
CA TRP A 3 7.64 6.84 15.67
C TRP A 3 6.68 6.08 16.60
N LEU A 4 6.84 4.76 16.69
CA LEU A 4 6.10 3.91 17.62
C LEU A 4 7.07 3.33 18.63
N ALA A 5 6.74 3.47 19.91
CA ALA A 5 7.31 2.68 20.98
C ALA A 5 6.54 1.36 21.09
N LEU A 6 7.28 0.27 21.18
CA LEU A 6 6.75 -1.08 21.25
C LEU A 6 7.25 -1.79 22.50
N ASP A 7 6.39 -2.61 23.10
CA ASP A 7 6.77 -3.55 24.15
C ASP A 7 7.50 -4.79 23.58
N ALA A 8 7.88 -5.70 24.48
CA ALA A 8 8.54 -6.95 24.14
C ALA A 8 7.74 -7.83 23.17
N ASP A 9 6.41 -7.78 23.24
CA ASP A 9 5.48 -8.55 22.40
C ASP A 9 5.19 -7.85 21.06
N GLY A 10 5.74 -6.66 20.85
CA GLY A 10 5.52 -5.85 19.65
C GLY A 10 4.19 -5.10 19.62
N GLY A 11 3.53 -4.99 20.77
CA GLY A 11 2.37 -4.12 20.98
C GLY A 11 2.78 -2.66 21.03
N VAL A 12 1.94 -1.77 20.48
CA VAL A 12 2.19 -0.32 20.51
C VAL A 12 1.89 0.22 21.89
N THR A 13 2.92 0.75 22.56
CA THR A 13 2.79 1.38 23.89
C THR A 13 2.63 2.89 23.80
N ALA A 14 3.22 3.52 22.77
CA ALA A 14 3.07 4.94 22.48
C ALA A 14 3.36 5.23 21.01
N SER A 15 2.78 6.30 20.49
CA SER A 15 3.24 6.98 19.28
C SER A 15 3.87 8.30 19.67
N LEU A 16 4.96 8.70 19.03
CA LEU A 16 5.76 9.85 19.47
C LEU A 16 6.52 10.54 18.33
N ARG A 17 6.95 11.78 18.57
CA ARG A 17 7.97 12.46 17.77
C ARG A 17 9.01 13.14 18.67
N PRO A 18 10.28 13.22 18.23
CA PRO A 18 11.22 14.15 18.85
C PRO A 18 10.88 15.60 18.48
N THR A 19 11.05 16.52 19.43
CA THR A 19 11.04 17.97 19.21
C THR A 19 12.40 18.47 18.73
N ALA A 20 12.52 19.76 18.43
CA ALA A 20 13.80 20.36 18.06
C ALA A 20 14.80 20.38 19.23
N GLU A 21 14.26 20.42 20.45
CA GLU A 21 14.98 20.44 21.72
C GLU A 21 15.42 19.04 22.17
N GLY A 22 14.93 17.99 21.50
CA GLY A 22 15.24 16.59 21.79
C GLY A 22 14.27 15.90 22.75
N ASP A 23 13.20 16.58 23.17
CA ASP A 23 12.14 16.00 23.97
C ASP A 23 11.23 15.10 23.14
N LEU A 24 10.53 14.17 23.80
CA LEU A 24 9.57 13.28 23.14
C LEU A 24 8.14 13.69 23.49
N THR A 25 7.34 13.88 22.45
CA THR A 25 5.95 14.30 22.58
C THR A 25 5.02 13.36 21.82
N ASP A 26 3.79 13.17 22.33
CA ASP A 26 2.72 12.43 21.65
C ASP A 26 1.84 13.35 20.79
N ALA A 27 0.71 12.83 20.28
CA ALA A 27 -0.22 13.60 19.44
C ALA A 27 -1.10 14.59 20.22
N ALA A 28 -0.95 14.67 21.55
CA ALA A 28 -1.64 15.61 22.44
C ALA A 28 -0.68 16.66 23.04
N ASP A 29 0.55 16.74 22.53
CA ASP A 29 1.65 17.53 23.09
C ASP A 29 2.05 17.11 24.52
N GLU A 30 1.76 15.87 24.93
CA GLU A 30 2.15 15.33 26.23
C GLU A 30 3.52 14.64 26.17
N ALA A 31 4.25 14.68 27.29
CA ALA A 31 5.54 14.01 27.41
C ALA A 31 5.36 12.48 27.36
N VAL A 32 6.19 11.80 26.58
CA VAL A 32 6.11 10.35 26.39
C VAL A 32 7.07 9.63 27.32
N ASP A 33 6.52 8.72 28.13
CA ASP A 33 7.32 7.78 28.92
C ASP A 33 7.67 6.52 28.12
N LEU A 34 8.96 6.19 28.08
CA LEU A 34 9.50 5.02 27.39
C LEU A 34 9.85 3.86 28.34
N GLN A 35 9.45 3.89 29.60
CA GLN A 35 9.74 2.82 30.57
C GLN A 35 9.37 1.40 30.11
N ARG A 36 8.36 1.26 29.25
CA ARG A 36 7.91 -0.02 28.68
C ARG A 36 8.36 -0.23 27.22
N CYS A 37 9.18 0.66 26.70
CA CYS A 37 9.65 0.61 25.32
C CYS A 37 10.87 -0.32 25.23
N GLU A 38 10.71 -1.40 24.49
CA GLU A 38 11.79 -2.33 24.14
C GLU A 38 12.29 -2.10 22.71
N ARG A 39 11.42 -1.57 21.84
CA ARG A 39 11.76 -1.32 20.44
C ARG A 39 11.07 -0.07 19.90
N ILE A 40 11.75 0.56 18.96
CA ILE A 40 11.30 1.73 18.25
C ILE A 40 11.16 1.40 16.75
N GLU A 41 10.02 1.77 16.16
CA GLU A 41 9.74 1.60 14.73
C GLU A 41 9.19 2.89 14.13
N VAL A 42 9.33 3.08 12.81
CA VAL A 42 8.67 4.19 12.11
C VAL A 42 7.16 3.94 12.12
N ALA A 43 6.37 4.97 12.46
CA ALA A 43 4.93 4.82 12.52
C ALA A 43 4.33 4.62 11.12
N HIS A 44 3.37 3.69 11.07
CA HIS A 44 2.59 3.37 9.88
C HIS A 44 1.09 3.29 10.24
N GLY A 45 0.23 3.76 9.34
CA GLY A 45 -1.23 3.76 9.53
C GLY A 45 -1.84 2.39 9.83
N SER A 46 -1.20 1.29 9.42
CA SER A 46 -1.66 -0.07 9.75
C SER A 46 -1.44 -0.47 11.21
N ARG A 47 -0.70 0.32 11.99
CA ARG A 47 -0.31 0.02 13.38
C ARG A 47 -1.04 0.92 14.40
N LEU A 48 -1.77 1.92 13.93
CA LEU A 48 -2.53 2.85 14.77
C LEU A 48 -3.99 2.91 14.32
N PRO A 49 -4.92 3.22 15.23
CA PRO A 49 -6.26 3.64 14.86
C PRO A 49 -6.22 4.84 13.90
N GLU A 50 -7.18 4.91 12.98
CA GLU A 50 -7.28 6.02 12.02
C GLU A 50 -7.37 7.38 12.71
N ALA A 51 -8.07 7.46 13.84
CA ALA A 51 -8.19 8.66 14.66
C ALA A 51 -6.82 9.17 15.15
N ASP A 52 -5.92 8.28 15.57
CA ASP A 52 -4.59 8.66 16.03
C ASP A 52 -3.71 9.13 14.87
N GLY A 53 -3.82 8.49 13.70
CA GLY A 53 -3.18 8.97 12.47
C GLY A 53 -3.66 10.38 12.05
N ALA A 54 -4.96 10.66 12.20
CA ALA A 54 -5.52 11.97 11.93
C ALA A 54 -5.03 13.03 12.93
N ARG A 55 -4.96 12.68 14.23
CA ARG A 55 -4.39 13.55 15.27
C ARG A 55 -2.93 13.91 14.97
N TRP A 56 -2.12 12.93 14.56
CA TRP A 56 -0.76 13.19 14.11
C TRP A 56 -0.68 14.07 12.86
N GLY A 57 -1.60 13.89 11.92
CA GLY A 57 -1.73 14.77 10.76
C GLY A 57 -1.97 16.22 11.17
N GLN A 58 -2.89 16.44 12.11
CA GLN A 58 -3.18 17.77 12.66
C GLN A 58 -1.98 18.33 13.42
N HIS A 59 -1.36 17.55 14.31
CA HIS A 59 -0.16 17.93 15.05
C HIS A 59 0.95 18.43 14.12
N LEU A 60 1.25 17.67 13.06
CA LEU A 60 2.29 18.05 12.12
C LEU A 60 1.92 19.34 11.37
N ALA A 61 0.64 19.54 11.05
CA ALA A 61 0.17 20.78 10.44
C ALA A 61 0.27 21.99 11.39
N ASP A 62 -0.09 21.83 12.67
CA ASP A 62 -0.05 22.88 13.69
C ASP A 62 1.38 23.38 13.94
N TYR A 63 2.37 22.51 13.77
CA TYR A 63 3.79 22.83 13.87
C TYR A 63 4.45 23.12 12.52
N GLU A 64 3.68 23.25 11.43
CA GLU A 64 4.16 23.49 10.06
C GLU A 64 5.23 22.48 9.58
N LEU A 65 5.16 21.24 10.09
CA LEU A 65 6.09 20.18 9.78
C LEU A 65 5.63 19.41 8.54
N ALA A 66 6.35 19.59 7.44
CA ALA A 66 6.16 18.80 6.23
C ALA A 66 6.82 17.41 6.37
N PRO A 67 6.05 16.30 6.36
CA PRO A 67 6.62 14.96 6.43
C PRO A 67 7.36 14.62 5.14
N LEU A 68 8.51 13.93 5.25
CA LEU A 68 9.28 13.46 4.09
C LEU A 68 8.53 12.41 3.26
N PHE A 69 7.64 11.67 3.91
CA PHE A 69 6.73 10.72 3.27
C PHE A 69 5.45 10.61 4.08
N ARG A 70 4.41 10.13 3.41
CA ARG A 70 3.10 9.94 4.00
C ARG A 70 3.12 8.72 4.94
N GLN A 71 3.00 8.97 6.25
CA GLN A 71 2.90 7.91 7.27
C GLN A 71 1.45 7.48 7.55
N PHE A 72 0.48 8.39 7.33
CA PHE A 72 -0.93 8.22 7.68
C PHE A 72 -1.88 8.70 6.57
N GLY A 73 -3.15 8.32 6.69
CA GLY A 73 -4.26 8.80 5.86
C GLY A 73 -4.51 8.01 4.59
N ARG A 74 -3.75 6.94 4.30
CA ARG A 74 -4.24 5.92 3.37
C ARG A 74 -5.35 5.11 4.07
N PRO A 75 -6.41 4.69 3.34
CA PRO A 75 -7.44 3.84 3.92
C PRO A 75 -6.85 2.58 4.55
N VAL A 76 -7.29 2.26 5.76
CA VAL A 76 -6.96 1.00 6.44
C VAL A 76 -8.07 0.00 6.10
N PRO A 77 -7.82 -1.03 5.29
CA PRO A 77 -8.85 -2.00 4.97
C PRO A 77 -9.19 -2.83 6.20
N ASN A 78 -10.47 -3.20 6.36
CA ASN A 78 -10.88 -4.14 7.40
C ASN A 78 -10.47 -5.56 6.99
N MET A 79 -9.31 -6.00 7.48
CA MET A 79 -8.71 -7.29 7.13
C MET A 79 -9.05 -8.42 8.11
N SER A 80 -9.93 -8.21 9.08
CA SER A 80 -10.25 -9.17 10.16
C SER A 80 -10.78 -10.53 9.69
N GLY A 81 -11.16 -10.67 8.41
CA GLY A 81 -11.56 -11.93 7.79
C GLY A 81 -10.89 -12.22 6.44
N ALA A 82 -9.82 -11.50 6.09
CA ALA A 82 -9.10 -11.75 4.84
C ALA A 82 -8.42 -13.12 4.91
N THR A 83 -8.95 -14.08 4.15
CA THR A 83 -8.50 -15.46 4.13
C THR A 83 -8.32 -15.90 2.69
N GLY A 84 -7.48 -16.92 2.47
CA GLY A 84 -7.17 -17.41 1.13
C GLY A 84 -6.01 -16.65 0.48
N LYS A 85 -5.95 -16.74 -0.85
CA LYS A 85 -4.77 -16.36 -1.64
C LYS A 85 -4.98 -15.17 -2.59
N ALA A 86 -6.22 -14.69 -2.69
CA ALA A 86 -6.61 -13.65 -3.64
C ALA A 86 -7.58 -12.63 -3.02
N ILE A 87 -7.39 -11.36 -3.39
CA ILE A 87 -8.28 -10.24 -3.07
C ILE A 87 -9.02 -9.88 -4.36
N GLU A 88 -10.33 -10.15 -4.40
CA GLU A 88 -11.17 -10.01 -5.60
C GLU A 88 -12.14 -8.82 -5.52
N ASP A 89 -11.99 -7.91 -4.56
CA ASP A 89 -12.96 -6.82 -4.32
C ASP A 89 -13.03 -5.75 -5.44
N ARG A 90 -12.09 -5.78 -6.40
CA ARG A 90 -12.13 -5.02 -7.66
C ARG A 90 -12.24 -5.90 -8.91
N LYS A 91 -12.61 -7.18 -8.78
CA LYS A 91 -12.77 -8.07 -9.94
C LYS A 91 -13.84 -7.54 -10.89
N GLY A 92 -13.50 -7.43 -12.17
CA GLY A 92 -14.37 -6.89 -13.22
C GLY A 92 -14.40 -5.36 -13.31
N CYS A 93 -13.73 -4.64 -12.42
CA CYS A 93 -13.53 -3.20 -12.53
C CYS A 93 -12.74 -2.88 -13.81
N ALA A 94 -13.29 -2.01 -14.67
CA ALA A 94 -12.76 -1.71 -15.99
C ALA A 94 -11.96 -0.38 -16.02
N THR A 95 -10.87 -0.35 -16.77
CA THR A 95 -10.11 0.86 -17.11
C THR A 95 -9.50 0.69 -18.50
N ASP A 96 -8.76 1.68 -19.02
CA ASP A 96 -7.99 1.51 -20.25
C ASP A 96 -6.55 1.02 -19.95
N ALA A 97 -5.97 0.28 -20.88
CA ALA A 97 -4.64 -0.31 -20.73
C ALA A 97 -3.54 0.73 -20.47
N GLY A 98 -3.63 1.90 -21.11
CA GLY A 98 -2.68 3.00 -20.95
C GLY A 98 -2.70 3.58 -19.54
N ASN A 99 -3.89 3.84 -19.00
CA ASN A 99 -4.08 4.33 -17.65
C ASN A 99 -3.62 3.31 -16.61
N LEU A 100 -3.96 2.04 -16.78
CA LEU A 100 -3.51 0.99 -15.87
C LEU A 100 -1.98 0.90 -15.85
N ARG A 101 -1.32 0.89 -17.02
CA ARG A 101 0.15 0.89 -17.13
C ARG A 101 0.77 2.11 -16.45
N LYS A 102 0.18 3.30 -16.64
CA LYS A 102 0.67 4.55 -16.02
C LYS A 102 0.55 4.51 -14.49
N ILE A 103 -0.58 4.05 -13.96
CA ILE A 103 -0.82 3.94 -12.52
C ILE A 103 0.11 2.89 -11.92
N ALA A 104 0.18 1.69 -12.52
CA ALA A 104 1.07 0.61 -12.10
C ALA A 104 2.54 1.07 -12.03
N GLY A 105 3.04 1.72 -13.09
CA GLY A 105 4.41 2.23 -13.12
C GLY A 105 4.67 3.30 -12.05
N ARG A 106 3.72 4.22 -11.82
CA ARG A 106 3.82 5.22 -10.75
C ARG A 106 3.87 4.60 -9.35
N LEU A 107 3.17 3.49 -9.16
CA LEU A 107 3.13 2.73 -7.90
C LEU A 107 4.28 1.72 -7.77
N GLY A 108 5.20 1.69 -8.75
CA GLY A 108 6.40 0.84 -8.72
C GLY A 108 6.17 -0.61 -9.14
N TYR A 109 5.07 -0.90 -9.82
CA TYR A 109 4.83 -2.20 -10.45
C TYR A 109 5.43 -2.23 -11.86
N THR A 110 5.89 -3.40 -12.28
CA THR A 110 6.39 -3.68 -13.63
C THR A 110 5.54 -4.74 -14.32
N PRO A 111 5.47 -4.78 -15.66
CA PRO A 111 4.83 -5.89 -16.36
C PRO A 111 5.42 -7.24 -15.93
N GLY A 112 4.57 -8.23 -15.75
CA GLY A 112 4.97 -9.62 -15.55
C GLY A 112 5.33 -10.32 -16.87
N PRO A 113 5.48 -11.65 -16.83
CA PRO A 113 5.76 -12.45 -18.02
C PRO A 113 4.69 -12.27 -19.11
N ILE A 114 5.10 -12.48 -20.37
CA ILE A 114 4.17 -12.57 -21.49
C ILE A 114 3.54 -13.97 -21.45
N ASP A 115 2.23 -14.02 -21.29
CA ASP A 115 1.47 -15.27 -21.16
C ASP A 115 0.92 -15.73 -22.52
N ASP A 116 0.50 -14.79 -23.37
CA ASP A 116 -0.01 -15.03 -24.72
C ASP A 116 0.48 -13.94 -25.67
N TYR A 117 1.63 -14.16 -26.30
CA TYR A 117 2.33 -13.14 -27.08
C TYR A 117 1.40 -12.42 -28.10
N PRO A 118 1.33 -11.08 -28.09
CA PRO A 118 2.19 -10.14 -27.35
C PRO A 118 1.66 -9.71 -25.97
N HIS A 119 0.64 -10.35 -25.42
CA HIS A 119 -0.05 -9.92 -24.20
C HIS A 119 0.57 -10.49 -22.90
N PHE A 120 0.63 -9.64 -21.88
CA PHE A 120 0.87 -10.02 -20.49
C PHE A 120 -0.39 -9.77 -19.68
N SER A 121 -0.61 -10.52 -18.60
CA SER A 121 -1.82 -10.40 -17.77
C SER A 121 -1.55 -9.94 -16.33
N THR A 122 -0.30 -9.62 -16.00
CA THR A 122 0.08 -9.27 -14.63
C THR A 122 0.95 -8.03 -14.52
N PHE A 123 0.77 -7.28 -13.45
CA PHE A 123 1.72 -6.30 -12.93
C PHE A 123 2.31 -6.81 -11.61
N VAL A 124 3.64 -6.78 -11.47
CA VAL A 124 4.35 -7.35 -10.33
C VAL A 124 5.15 -6.29 -9.58
N ARG A 125 5.22 -6.40 -8.24
CA ARG A 125 6.04 -5.55 -7.38
C ARG A 125 6.74 -6.39 -6.30
N PRO A 126 8.06 -6.60 -6.38
CA PRO A 126 8.80 -7.39 -5.41
C PRO A 126 9.11 -6.60 -4.14
N PHE A 127 8.93 -7.25 -2.98
CA PHE A 127 9.32 -6.77 -1.65
C PHE A 127 10.41 -7.68 -1.08
N VAL A 128 11.66 -7.44 -1.52
CA VAL A 128 12.81 -8.31 -1.25
C VAL A 128 13.00 -8.59 0.25
N GLY A 129 12.88 -7.56 1.09
CA GLY A 129 13.03 -7.71 2.55
C GLY A 129 11.97 -8.60 3.21
N ALA A 130 10.83 -8.84 2.55
CA ALA A 130 9.77 -9.72 3.04
C ALA A 130 9.71 -11.07 2.31
N GLY A 131 10.51 -11.25 1.25
CA GLY A 131 10.45 -12.45 0.41
C GLY A 131 9.09 -12.62 -0.29
N VAL A 132 8.41 -11.53 -0.63
CA VAL A 132 7.05 -11.51 -1.22
C VAL A 132 7.05 -10.71 -2.52
N VAL A 133 6.19 -11.10 -3.47
CA VAL A 133 5.82 -10.29 -4.64
C VAL A 133 4.33 -10.04 -4.63
N ALA A 134 3.90 -8.78 -4.73
CA ALA A 134 2.50 -8.46 -5.01
C ALA A 134 2.25 -8.58 -6.52
N VAL A 135 1.17 -9.25 -6.90
CA VAL A 135 0.79 -9.49 -8.30
C VAL A 135 -0.65 -9.03 -8.52
N VAL A 136 -0.81 -8.05 -9.41
CA VAL A 136 -2.12 -7.57 -9.85
C VAL A 136 -2.45 -8.22 -11.19
N HIS A 137 -3.50 -9.03 -11.21
CA HIS A 137 -3.98 -9.73 -12.40
C HIS A 137 -5.02 -8.89 -13.15
N HIS A 138 -4.95 -8.91 -14.47
CA HIS A 138 -5.86 -8.20 -15.37
C HIS A 138 -6.16 -9.01 -16.63
N SER A 139 -7.15 -8.60 -17.41
CA SER A 139 -7.63 -9.34 -18.60
C SER A 139 -6.69 -9.35 -19.81
N GLY A 140 -5.43 -8.96 -19.65
CA GLY A 140 -4.45 -8.87 -20.75
C GLY A 140 -4.23 -7.45 -21.27
N ILE A 141 -2.96 -7.12 -21.52
CA ILE A 141 -2.50 -5.88 -22.17
C ILE A 141 -1.37 -6.25 -23.14
N SER A 142 -1.36 -5.66 -24.32
CA SER A 142 -0.31 -5.79 -25.32
C SER A 142 1.01 -5.19 -24.83
N SER A 143 2.10 -5.95 -24.95
CA SER A 143 3.45 -5.48 -24.64
C SER A 143 3.98 -4.42 -25.62
N THR A 144 3.38 -4.29 -26.81
CA THR A 144 3.79 -3.29 -27.82
C THR A 144 3.21 -1.90 -27.52
N GLY A 145 2.14 -1.83 -26.73
CA GLY A 145 1.44 -0.60 -26.36
C GLY A 145 0.48 -0.06 -27.41
N ASP A 146 0.19 -0.83 -28.46
CA ASP A 146 -0.78 -0.50 -29.52
C ASP A 146 -2.25 -0.49 -29.04
N ASP A 147 -2.52 -1.07 -27.88
CA ASP A 147 -3.82 -1.23 -27.27
C ASP A 147 -4.11 -0.22 -26.14
N ALA A 148 -3.40 0.91 -26.08
CA ALA A 148 -3.48 1.84 -24.95
C ALA A 148 -4.89 2.29 -24.57
N ASN A 149 -5.82 2.36 -25.52
CA ASN A 149 -7.23 2.74 -25.28
C ASN A 149 -8.19 1.53 -25.16
N ALA A 150 -7.67 0.31 -25.25
CA ALA A 150 -8.47 -0.91 -25.08
C ALA A 150 -8.91 -1.05 -23.63
N GLU A 151 -10.14 -1.50 -23.44
CA GLU A 151 -10.67 -1.82 -22.11
C GLU A 151 -9.95 -3.03 -21.53
N VAL A 152 -9.51 -2.90 -20.28
CA VAL A 152 -8.92 -3.96 -19.47
C VAL A 152 -9.66 -4.03 -18.15
N THR A 153 -9.90 -5.25 -17.66
CA THR A 153 -10.55 -5.47 -16.36
C THR A 153 -9.56 -6.03 -15.35
N LEU A 154 -9.63 -5.54 -14.12
CA LEU A 154 -8.92 -6.13 -12.99
C LEU A 154 -9.54 -7.49 -12.64
N GLN A 155 -8.70 -8.46 -12.28
CA GLN A 155 -9.14 -9.80 -11.90
C GLN A 155 -9.02 -10.01 -10.39
N HIS A 156 -7.81 -9.90 -9.85
CA HIS A 156 -7.53 -10.05 -8.43
C HIS A 156 -6.12 -9.52 -8.08
N LEU A 157 -5.90 -9.25 -6.80
CA LEU A 157 -4.57 -9.06 -6.21
C LEU A 157 -4.18 -10.33 -5.45
N GLU A 158 -2.99 -10.86 -5.71
CA GLU A 158 -2.39 -11.96 -4.95
C GLU A 158 -0.99 -11.60 -4.44
N PHE A 159 -0.50 -12.40 -3.49
CA PHE A 159 0.88 -12.29 -2.99
C PHE A 159 1.57 -13.63 -3.16
N CYS A 160 2.71 -13.65 -3.83
CA CYS A 160 3.49 -14.87 -4.07
C CYS A 160 4.82 -14.84 -3.32
N GLU A 161 5.38 -16.01 -3.08
CA GLU A 161 6.78 -16.13 -2.66
C GLU A 161 7.70 -15.51 -3.72
N LEU A 162 8.73 -14.80 -3.26
CA LEU A 162 9.77 -14.25 -4.13
C LEU A 162 10.93 -15.25 -4.24
N VAL A 163 11.05 -15.91 -5.39
CA VAL A 163 12.14 -16.87 -5.67
C VAL A 163 12.89 -16.42 -6.92
N GLY A 164 14.21 -16.21 -6.80
CA GLY A 164 15.03 -15.82 -7.94
C GLY A 164 14.63 -14.49 -8.60
N GLY A 165 13.99 -13.58 -7.86
CA GLY A 165 13.49 -12.33 -8.41
C GLY A 165 12.10 -12.41 -9.06
N GLN A 166 11.43 -13.57 -9.01
CA GLN A 166 10.15 -13.83 -9.68
C GLN A 166 9.08 -14.29 -8.69
N PRO A 167 7.78 -14.08 -9.00
CA PRO A 167 6.69 -14.73 -8.27
C PRO A 167 6.76 -16.25 -8.41
N ALA A 168 6.63 -16.96 -7.29
CA ALA A 168 6.47 -18.41 -7.24
C ALA A 168 5.09 -18.78 -6.68
N ASP A 169 5.01 -19.57 -5.61
CA ASP A 169 3.73 -20.04 -5.06
C ASP A 169 2.94 -18.91 -4.37
N PRO A 170 1.60 -18.85 -4.56
CA PRO A 170 0.77 -17.88 -3.85
C PRO A 170 0.70 -18.19 -2.35
N ARG A 171 0.87 -17.15 -1.54
CA ARG A 171 0.82 -17.17 -0.07
C ARG A 171 -0.58 -16.87 0.43
N ASP A 172 -0.87 -17.39 1.63
CA ASP A 172 -2.08 -16.98 2.34
C ASP A 172 -1.95 -15.52 2.80
N ILE A 173 -3.00 -14.74 2.55
CA ILE A 173 -3.09 -13.32 2.91
C ILE A 173 -2.81 -13.11 4.40
N ALA A 174 -3.23 -14.04 5.27
CA ALA A 174 -3.00 -13.97 6.71
C ALA A 174 -1.51 -14.01 7.10
N THR A 175 -0.64 -14.46 6.18
CA THR A 175 0.81 -14.52 6.41
C THR A 175 1.55 -13.29 5.91
N ILE A 176 0.87 -12.37 5.24
CA ILE A 176 1.47 -11.16 4.65
C ILE A 176 1.60 -10.09 5.73
N PRO A 177 2.77 -9.42 5.85
CA PRO A 177 2.93 -8.31 6.77
C PRO A 177 1.81 -7.26 6.59
N PRO A 178 1.11 -6.84 7.66
CA PRO A 178 -0.05 -5.94 7.55
C PRO A 178 0.23 -4.64 6.79
N VAL A 179 1.45 -4.11 6.92
CA VAL A 179 1.91 -2.92 6.19
C VAL A 179 1.89 -3.18 4.68
N LEU A 180 2.47 -4.30 4.22
CA LEU A 180 2.51 -4.64 2.79
C LEU A 180 1.12 -4.91 2.24
N LEU A 181 0.31 -5.62 3.02
CA LEU A 181 -1.07 -5.93 2.66
C LEU A 181 -1.89 -4.65 2.46
N MET A 182 -1.81 -3.71 3.40
CA MET A 182 -2.50 -2.41 3.32
C MET A 182 -2.01 -1.58 2.13
N GLU A 183 -0.70 -1.49 1.90
CA GLU A 183 -0.16 -0.69 0.80
C GLU A 183 -0.55 -1.27 -0.56
N CYS A 184 -0.41 -2.59 -0.75
CA CYS A 184 -0.76 -3.23 -2.02
C CYS A 184 -2.28 -3.24 -2.27
N TRP A 185 -3.10 -3.38 -1.22
CA TRP A 185 -4.55 -3.24 -1.33
C TRP A 185 -4.93 -1.83 -1.79
N ASN A 186 -4.33 -0.79 -1.20
CA ASN A 186 -4.58 0.59 -1.62
C ASN A 186 -4.12 0.84 -3.07
N ASP A 187 -2.99 0.27 -3.48
CA ASP A 187 -2.48 0.35 -4.85
C ASP A 187 -3.44 -0.33 -5.86
N TYR A 188 -3.97 -1.50 -5.49
CA TYR A 188 -4.98 -2.22 -6.28
C TYR A 188 -6.28 -1.41 -6.42
N HIS A 189 -6.71 -0.74 -5.35
CA HIS A 189 -7.88 0.14 -5.35
C HIS A 189 -7.68 1.41 -6.18
N GLU A 190 -6.44 1.89 -6.27
CA GLU A 190 -6.07 3.06 -7.07
C GLU A 190 -6.02 2.77 -8.58
N SER A 191 -5.80 1.51 -8.95
CA SER A 191 -5.68 1.03 -10.33
C SER A 191 -6.98 1.12 -11.16
N HIS A 192 -8.09 1.56 -10.55
CA HIS A 192 -9.39 1.77 -11.19
C HIS A 192 -9.91 3.20 -11.03
N TYR A 193 -9.07 4.21 -10.73
CA TYR A 193 -9.56 5.59 -10.80
C TYR A 193 -9.80 6.00 -12.26
N THR A 194 -11.06 5.91 -12.70
CA THR A 194 -11.57 6.70 -13.82
C THR A 194 -11.52 8.17 -13.41
N THR A 195 -10.77 8.97 -14.14
CA THR A 195 -10.92 10.43 -14.08
C THR A 195 -12.39 10.73 -14.39
N PRO A 196 -13.13 11.51 -13.58
CA PRO A 196 -14.46 11.92 -13.99
C PRO A 196 -14.32 12.64 -15.33
N VAL A 197 -14.99 12.13 -16.37
CA VAL A 197 -15.10 12.82 -17.65
C VAL A 197 -15.87 14.11 -17.36
N THR A 198 -15.15 15.22 -17.26
CA THR A 198 -15.75 16.54 -17.31
C THR A 198 -16.26 16.73 -18.74
N SER A 199 -17.50 16.31 -19.00
CA SER A 199 -18.15 16.60 -20.26
C SER A 199 -18.48 18.09 -20.31
N TRP A 200 -17.60 18.89 -20.90
CA TRP A 200 -18.03 20.18 -21.43
C TRP A 200 -18.64 19.92 -22.80
N ARG A 201 -19.96 20.07 -22.90
CA ARG A 201 -20.62 20.30 -24.18
C ARG A 201 -20.84 21.80 -24.32
N SER A 202 -20.23 22.32 -25.37
CA SER A 202 -20.48 23.60 -26.05
C SER A 202 -21.94 23.78 -26.44
#